data_AF-A0AAV2TAJ9-F1
#
_entry.id   AF-A0AAV2TAJ9-F1
#
_cell.length_a   1.000
_cell.length_b   1.000
_cell.length_c   1.000
_cell.angle_alpha   90.00
_cell.angle_beta   90.00
_cell.angle_gamma   90.00
#
_symmetry.space_group_name_H-M   'P 1'
#
loop_
_entity.id
_entity.type
_entity.pdbx_description
1 polymer ?
#
loop_
_entity_poly.entity_id
_entity_poly.type
_entity_poly.pdbx_seq_one_letter_code
_entity_poly.pdbx_strand_id
1 'polypeptide(L)'
;MCSMSSDEFLTYWRSFHDGTDNRLLYLKDWHYFKTAKNKEYYRLPELFSSDWLNEFWSLRKDVDDDYRFVYLGPKGTWTPLHADVYHSYSWSANIVGIKRWWFFPPGEEKKLCDKNGHVPIEVRGLPLDKMDVRHFVIEQHPGQIVFVPSGWYHEVLNLTDCVSINHNWFNATNVDWIWEHLQDQLRLVQESTSDVRNTPGWHEQCQICLRALAGLNFPEFLTILKYIILTRWPNKNTTSSARKAIESMLKNSDNSFAALDEALDAKLSGAIDKDPLALRSAGEHQDQWKEVMRAQPTVTSESSKTPEWIRSHDFSSAVRVARQVLKHPDTELLQLAKRPLKDYFTEI
;
A
#
# COMPACT_ATOMS: atom_id res chain seq x y z
N MET A 1 13.31 -16.00 8.00
CA MET A 1 12.19 -15.72 8.92
C MET A 1 11.78 -17.01 9.62
N CYS A 2 11.46 -16.95 10.91
CA CYS A 2 10.93 -18.07 11.67
C CYS A 2 9.48 -17.73 12.06
N SER A 3 8.54 -18.65 11.92
CA SER A 3 7.16 -18.47 12.37
C SER A 3 7.01 -18.99 13.80
N MET A 4 6.31 -18.24 14.65
CA MET A 4 5.90 -18.68 15.98
C MET A 4 4.51 -18.17 16.30
N SER A 5 3.80 -18.88 17.17
CA SER A 5 2.53 -18.40 17.72
C SER A 5 2.72 -17.23 18.68
N SER A 6 1.66 -16.46 18.90
CA SER A 6 1.65 -15.36 19.86
C SER A 6 1.99 -15.84 21.28
N ASP A 7 1.50 -17.03 21.66
CA ASP A 7 1.73 -17.61 23.00
C ASP A 7 3.20 -18.05 23.19
N GLU A 8 3.82 -18.60 22.15
CA GLU A 8 5.25 -18.92 22.16
C GLU A 8 6.09 -17.65 22.26
N PHE A 9 5.75 -16.59 21.52
CA PHE A 9 6.46 -15.31 21.61
C PHE A 9 6.30 -14.68 23.00
N LEU A 10 5.12 -14.75 23.62
CA LEU A 10 4.91 -14.25 24.99
C LEU A 10 5.69 -15.06 26.03
N THR A 11 5.82 -16.37 25.83
CA THR A 11 6.64 -17.23 26.68
C THR A 11 8.11 -16.85 26.56
N TYR A 12 8.61 -16.76 25.33
CA TYR A 12 9.95 -16.24 25.02
C TYR A 12 10.18 -14.88 25.68
N TRP A 13 9.25 -13.93 25.52
CA TRP A 13 9.38 -12.58 26.03
C TRP A 13 9.60 -12.57 27.55
N ARG A 14 8.84 -13.37 28.29
CA ARG A 14 9.01 -13.49 29.75
C ARG A 14 10.40 -14.06 30.10
N SER A 15 10.79 -15.13 29.42
CA SER A 15 12.12 -15.75 29.58
C SER A 15 13.29 -14.84 29.18
N PHE A 16 13.08 -13.93 28.23
CA PHE A 16 14.09 -12.94 27.86
C PHE A 16 14.32 -11.94 28.99
N HIS A 17 13.25 -11.49 29.66
CA HIS A 17 13.32 -10.50 30.72
C HIS A 17 13.71 -11.07 32.09
N ASP A 18 13.51 -12.36 32.33
CA ASP A 18 14.04 -13.05 33.51
C ASP A 18 15.49 -13.55 33.33
N GLY A 19 16.05 -13.40 32.12
CA GLY A 19 17.43 -13.76 31.77
C GLY A 19 17.65 -15.24 31.45
N THR A 20 16.59 -16.06 31.39
CA THR A 20 16.68 -17.48 31.02
C THR A 20 16.77 -17.72 29.51
N ASP A 21 16.36 -16.74 28.70
CA ASP A 21 16.55 -16.72 27.25
C ASP A 21 17.38 -15.49 26.83
N ASN A 22 18.37 -15.68 25.97
CA ASN A 22 19.28 -14.62 25.51
C ASN A 22 19.10 -14.26 24.02
N ARG A 23 18.16 -14.91 23.32
CA ARG A 23 17.88 -14.62 21.92
C ARG A 23 17.21 -13.25 21.81
N LEU A 24 17.62 -12.43 20.84
CA LEU A 24 16.99 -11.14 20.56
C LEU A 24 15.98 -11.32 19.41
N LEU A 25 14.72 -11.61 19.74
CA LEU A 25 13.66 -11.86 18.77
C LEU A 25 12.74 -10.65 18.66
N TYR A 26 12.34 -10.32 17.45
CA TYR A 26 11.42 -9.23 17.17
C TYR A 26 10.14 -9.78 16.52
N LEU A 27 8.99 -9.60 17.19
CA LEU A 27 7.69 -9.88 16.57
C LEU A 27 7.34 -8.72 15.65
N LYS A 28 7.73 -8.87 14.39
CA LYS A 28 7.42 -7.98 13.28
C LYS A 28 6.27 -8.57 12.46
N ASP A 29 5.53 -7.72 11.76
CA ASP A 29 4.51 -8.10 10.77
C ASP A 29 3.36 -8.95 11.36
N TRP A 30 3.02 -8.71 12.63
CA TRP A 30 1.89 -9.41 13.26
C TRP A 30 0.56 -8.78 12.86
N HIS A 31 -0.22 -9.49 12.04
CA HIS A 31 -1.54 -9.08 11.56
C HIS A 31 -2.66 -9.16 12.64
N TYR A 32 -2.42 -8.54 13.79
CA TYR A 32 -3.27 -8.65 14.99
C TYR A 32 -4.73 -8.24 14.78
N PHE A 33 -4.96 -7.25 13.90
CA PHE A 33 -6.27 -6.64 13.68
C PHE A 33 -7.17 -7.39 12.68
N LYS A 34 -6.69 -8.49 12.11
CA LYS A 34 -7.52 -9.35 11.25
C LYS A 34 -8.59 -10.08 12.04
N THR A 35 -8.30 -10.45 13.29
CA THR A 35 -9.28 -11.03 14.21
C THR A 35 -10.38 -10.01 14.51
N ALA A 36 -11.64 -10.38 14.27
CA ALA A 36 -12.79 -9.47 14.43
C ALA A 36 -12.86 -8.83 15.84
N LYS A 37 -12.49 -9.59 16.89
CA LYS A 37 -12.45 -9.12 18.28
C LYS A 37 -11.45 -7.97 18.52
N ASN A 38 -10.45 -7.84 17.66
CA ASN A 38 -9.35 -6.88 17.84
C ASN A 38 -9.55 -5.60 17.02
N LYS A 39 -10.59 -5.51 16.17
CA LYS A 39 -10.79 -4.35 15.27
C LYS A 39 -11.13 -3.05 15.98
N GLU A 40 -11.53 -3.10 17.25
CA GLU A 40 -12.04 -1.94 18.00
C GLU A 40 -10.97 -1.24 18.87
N TYR A 41 -9.72 -1.72 18.88
CA TYR A 41 -8.68 -1.17 19.75
C TYR A 41 -8.18 0.22 19.36
N TYR A 42 -8.36 0.65 18.11
CA TYR A 42 -8.05 2.01 17.68
C TYR A 42 -8.99 2.47 16.56
N ARG A 43 -9.03 3.78 16.34
CA ARG A 43 -9.69 4.39 15.17
C ARG A 43 -8.64 5.09 14.33
N LEU A 44 -8.75 4.96 13.02
CA LEU A 44 -7.84 5.58 12.08
C LEU A 44 -8.09 7.11 12.04
N PRO A 45 -7.06 7.95 12.25
CA PRO A 45 -7.17 9.39 12.02
C PRO A 45 -7.68 9.70 10.61
N GLU A 46 -8.46 10.77 10.47
CA GLU A 46 -9.05 11.19 9.18
C GLU A 46 -8.00 11.36 8.08
N LEU A 47 -6.80 11.87 8.43
CA LEU A 47 -5.65 12.04 7.53
C LEU A 47 -5.20 10.74 6.86
N PHE A 48 -5.49 9.59 7.48
CA PHE A 48 -5.14 8.27 6.98
C PHE A 48 -6.36 7.51 6.45
N SER A 49 -7.53 8.15 6.35
CA SER A 49 -8.80 7.47 6.02
C SER A 49 -8.95 7.05 4.56
N SER A 50 -8.16 7.59 3.63
CA SER A 50 -8.10 7.11 2.25
C SER A 50 -6.97 6.09 2.14
N ASP A 51 -7.32 4.82 2.31
CA ASP A 51 -6.41 3.68 2.38
C ASP A 51 -6.80 2.63 1.32
N TRP A 52 -6.38 2.87 0.08
CA TRP A 52 -6.79 2.04 -1.05
C TRP A 52 -6.26 0.62 -0.94
N LEU A 53 -5.07 0.48 -0.35
CA LEU A 53 -4.39 -0.79 -0.18
C LEU A 53 -5.19 -1.71 0.75
N ASN A 54 -5.50 -1.26 1.96
CA ASN A 54 -6.25 -2.09 2.90
C ASN A 54 -7.73 -2.23 2.53
N GLU A 55 -8.32 -1.25 1.82
CA GLU A 55 -9.63 -1.43 1.17
C GLU A 55 -9.60 -2.64 0.22
N PHE A 56 -8.60 -2.74 -0.66
CA PHE A 56 -8.46 -3.88 -1.58
C PHE A 56 -8.22 -5.21 -0.88
N TRP A 57 -7.29 -5.28 0.07
CA TRP A 57 -7.02 -6.54 0.78
C TRP A 57 -8.24 -7.03 1.57
N SER A 58 -9.11 -6.13 2.02
CA SER A 58 -10.38 -6.53 2.65
C SER A 58 -11.36 -7.23 1.69
N LEU A 59 -11.24 -6.98 0.38
CA LEU A 59 -12.03 -7.62 -0.68
C LEU A 59 -11.49 -9.00 -1.04
N ARG A 60 -10.18 -9.23 -0.88
CA ARG A 60 -9.57 -10.52 -1.22
C ARG A 60 -9.98 -11.59 -0.23
N LYS A 61 -10.49 -12.71 -0.74
CA LYS A 61 -10.93 -13.88 0.04
C LYS A 61 -10.12 -15.14 -0.28
N ASP A 62 -9.47 -15.15 -1.43
CA ASP A 62 -8.49 -16.14 -1.87
C ASP A 62 -7.16 -16.05 -1.13
N VAL A 63 -6.81 -14.85 -0.65
CA VAL A 63 -5.60 -14.57 0.11
C VAL A 63 -5.95 -13.85 1.40
N ASP A 64 -5.29 -14.24 2.48
CA ASP A 64 -5.52 -13.71 3.81
C ASP A 64 -4.36 -12.78 4.19
N ASP A 65 -4.43 -11.53 3.73
CA ASP A 65 -3.37 -10.52 3.94
C ASP A 65 -3.96 -9.15 4.35
N ASP A 66 -3.18 -8.32 5.03
CA ASP A 66 -3.42 -6.89 5.23
C ASP A 66 -2.11 -6.15 5.54
N TYR A 67 -2.11 -4.82 5.38
CA TYR A 67 -0.92 -4.00 5.58
C TYR A 67 -1.04 -3.22 6.88
N ARG A 68 -1.44 -3.94 7.94
CA ARG A 68 -1.70 -3.40 9.28
C ARG A 68 -1.09 -4.32 10.32
N PHE A 69 -0.03 -3.85 10.94
CA PHE A 69 0.83 -4.67 11.76
C PHE A 69 0.92 -4.16 13.19
N VAL A 70 1.10 -5.09 14.12
CA VAL A 70 1.60 -4.80 15.46
C VAL A 70 3.05 -5.25 15.53
N TYR A 71 3.93 -4.35 15.94
CA TYR A 71 5.34 -4.69 16.18
C TYR A 71 5.59 -4.71 17.68
N LEU A 72 6.18 -5.80 18.19
CA LEU A 72 6.51 -6.00 19.60
C LEU A 72 7.93 -6.56 19.70
N GLY A 73 8.83 -5.81 20.33
CA GLY A 73 10.24 -6.20 20.42
C GLY A 73 10.91 -5.64 21.67
N PRO A 74 11.77 -6.42 22.35
CA PRO A 74 12.53 -5.92 23.49
C PRO A 74 13.58 -4.89 23.01
N LYS A 75 14.15 -4.15 23.95
CA LYS A 75 15.27 -3.23 23.69
C LYS A 75 16.35 -3.87 22.81
N GLY A 76 16.77 -3.14 21.78
CA GLY A 76 17.83 -3.55 20.86
C GLY A 76 17.33 -4.24 19.60
N THR A 77 16.06 -4.69 19.57
CA THR A 77 15.44 -5.13 18.30
C THR A 77 15.32 -3.96 17.33
N TRP A 78 15.42 -4.25 16.04
CA TRP A 78 15.49 -3.21 15.01
C TRP A 78 14.97 -3.71 13.66
N THR A 79 14.59 -2.78 12.80
CA THR A 79 14.23 -3.03 11.40
C THR A 79 15.30 -2.43 10.49
N PRO A 80 15.90 -3.23 9.58
CA PRO A 80 16.88 -2.79 8.59
C PRO A 80 16.53 -1.53 7.82
N LEU A 81 17.55 -0.87 7.27
CA LEU A 81 17.36 0.23 6.34
C LEU A 81 16.59 -0.26 5.11
N HIS A 82 15.42 0.32 4.84
CA HIS A 82 14.56 -0.04 3.71
C HIS A 82 13.62 1.10 3.33
N ALA A 83 13.08 1.07 2.12
CA ALA A 83 11.84 1.76 1.81
C ALA A 83 10.66 0.79 1.94
N ASP A 84 9.49 1.31 2.28
CA ASP A 84 8.28 0.51 2.36
C ASP A 84 7.88 -0.10 1.01
N VAL A 85 7.26 -1.28 1.08
CA VAL A 85 6.69 -2.01 -0.06
C VAL A 85 5.81 -1.12 -0.93
N TYR A 86 5.80 -1.36 -2.24
CA TYR A 86 5.12 -0.55 -3.26
C TYR A 86 5.60 0.89 -3.41
N HIS A 87 6.59 1.34 -2.63
CA HIS A 87 6.75 2.76 -2.32
C HIS A 87 5.44 3.36 -1.76
N SER A 88 4.73 2.59 -0.93
CA SER A 88 3.57 3.09 -0.19
C SER A 88 3.99 4.16 0.84
N TYR A 89 3.02 4.87 1.40
CA TYR A 89 3.22 5.55 2.67
C TYR A 89 3.23 4.54 3.81
N SER A 90 3.77 4.95 4.95
CA SER A 90 3.59 4.26 6.21
C SER A 90 3.34 5.22 7.36
N TRP A 91 2.67 4.75 8.40
CA TRP A 91 2.57 5.45 9.67
C TRP A 91 2.82 4.44 10.78
N SER A 92 3.53 4.89 11.81
CA SER A 92 3.81 4.10 13.01
C SER A 92 3.33 4.86 14.23
N ALA A 93 2.28 4.36 14.89
CA ALA A 93 1.82 4.85 16.17
C ALA A 93 2.54 4.08 17.28
N ASN A 94 3.37 4.78 18.05
CA ASN A 94 4.13 4.16 19.13
C ASN A 94 3.33 4.15 20.43
N ILE A 95 3.02 2.96 20.92
CA ILE A 95 2.14 2.76 22.08
C ILE A 95 2.96 2.64 23.37
N VAL A 96 4.07 1.90 23.30
CA VAL A 96 4.98 1.68 24.43
C VAL A 96 6.42 1.86 23.96
N GLY A 97 7.26 2.41 24.83
CA GLY A 97 8.69 2.49 24.63
C GLY A 97 9.16 3.67 23.78
N ILE A 98 10.45 3.66 23.45
CA ILE A 98 11.09 4.72 22.64
C ILE A 98 11.76 4.07 21.43
N LYS A 99 11.47 4.61 20.25
CA LYS A 99 12.10 4.20 18.99
C LYS A 99 13.02 5.30 18.49
N ARG A 100 14.18 4.95 17.94
CA ARG A 100 15.02 5.86 17.15
C ARG A 100 14.88 5.53 15.69
N TRP A 101 14.66 6.56 14.88
CA TRP A 101 14.52 6.45 13.43
C TRP A 101 15.65 7.20 12.75
N TRP A 102 16.16 6.62 11.66
CA TRP A 102 16.98 7.30 10.67
C TRP A 102 16.19 7.38 9.38
N PHE A 103 16.13 8.55 8.77
CA PHE A 103 15.39 8.81 7.54
C PHE A 103 16.30 9.38 6.47
N PHE A 104 16.14 8.89 5.25
CA PHE A 104 16.87 9.33 4.06
C PHE A 104 15.85 9.70 2.98
N PRO A 105 15.85 10.95 2.48
CA PRO A 105 15.06 11.33 1.33
C PRO A 105 15.33 10.42 0.12
N PRO A 106 14.34 10.15 -0.75
CA PRO A 106 14.54 9.31 -1.92
C PRO A 106 15.73 9.76 -2.77
N GLY A 107 16.61 8.83 -3.09
CA GLY A 107 17.86 9.04 -3.82
C GLY A 107 19.10 9.20 -2.93
N GLU A 108 18.95 9.58 -1.65
CA GLU A 108 20.08 9.69 -0.73
C GLU A 108 20.63 8.32 -0.31
N GLU A 109 19.79 7.28 -0.31
CA GLU A 109 20.22 5.89 -0.07
C GLU A 109 21.27 5.42 -1.08
N LYS A 110 21.24 5.95 -2.32
CA LYS A 110 22.21 5.58 -3.37
C LYS A 110 23.63 5.98 -3.02
N LYS A 111 23.79 7.02 -2.20
CA LYS A 111 25.09 7.48 -1.70
C LYS A 111 25.65 6.57 -0.60
N LEU A 112 24.80 5.72 -0.02
CA LEU A 112 25.18 4.72 0.98
C LEU A 112 25.52 3.37 0.35
N CYS A 113 25.18 3.16 -0.93
CA CYS A 113 25.37 1.89 -1.60
C CYS A 113 26.83 1.43 -1.61
N ASP A 114 27.03 0.12 -1.46
CA ASP A 114 28.32 -0.50 -1.71
C ASP A 114 28.70 -0.46 -3.21
N LYS A 115 29.89 -0.96 -3.53
CA LYS A 115 30.39 -1.04 -4.91
C LYS A 115 29.53 -1.87 -5.87
N ASN A 116 28.62 -2.70 -5.33
CA ASN A 116 27.70 -3.54 -6.09
C ASN A 116 26.30 -2.92 -6.19
N GLY A 117 26.10 -1.71 -5.63
CA GLY A 117 24.81 -1.02 -5.62
C GLY A 117 23.89 -1.42 -4.48
N HIS A 118 24.34 -2.21 -3.50
CA HIS A 118 23.49 -2.62 -2.38
C HIS A 118 23.47 -1.55 -1.29
N VAL A 119 22.27 -1.15 -0.89
CA VAL A 119 22.04 -0.31 0.29
C VAL A 119 22.49 -1.07 1.55
N PRO A 120 23.18 -0.44 2.51
CA PRO A 120 23.61 -1.11 3.73
C PRO A 120 22.41 -1.56 4.56
N ILE A 121 22.55 -2.69 5.23
CA ILE A 121 21.50 -3.22 6.11
C ILE A 121 21.32 -2.32 7.35
N GLU A 122 22.41 -1.72 7.85
CA GLU A 122 22.46 -0.88 9.06
C GLU A 122 23.28 0.41 8.83
N VAL A 123 22.76 1.55 9.31
CA VAL A 123 23.43 2.86 9.25
C VAL A 123 23.98 3.35 10.58
N ARG A 124 23.61 2.74 11.71
CA ARG A 124 24.02 3.17 13.06
C ARG A 124 25.54 3.23 13.29
N GLY A 125 26.30 2.42 12.57
CA GLY A 125 27.77 2.40 12.62
C GLY A 125 28.45 3.34 11.62
N LEU A 126 27.70 3.99 10.73
CA LEU A 126 28.25 4.86 9.70
C LEU A 126 28.47 6.28 10.25
N PRO A 127 29.57 6.96 9.87
CA PRO A 127 29.79 8.36 10.24
C PRO A 127 28.97 9.29 9.33
N LEU A 128 27.63 9.21 9.41
CA LEU A 128 26.70 9.93 8.53
C LEU A 128 26.98 11.44 8.49
N ASP A 129 27.35 12.05 9.63
CA ASP A 129 27.71 13.48 9.72
C ASP A 129 28.97 13.88 8.92
N LYS A 130 29.79 12.89 8.52
CA LYS A 130 30.99 13.09 7.69
C LYS A 130 30.76 12.72 6.23
N MET A 131 29.59 12.18 5.91
CA MET A 131 29.19 11.79 4.56
C MET A 131 28.37 12.91 3.93
N ASP A 132 28.44 13.07 2.61
CA ASP A 132 27.56 13.97 1.85
C ASP A 132 26.17 13.33 1.66
N VAL A 133 25.53 12.95 2.76
CA VAL A 133 24.22 12.30 2.79
C VAL A 133 23.24 13.08 3.65
N ARG A 134 22.15 13.52 3.04
CA ARG A 134 21.06 14.17 3.76
C ARG A 134 20.28 13.12 4.51
N HIS A 135 20.15 13.33 5.82
CA HIS A 135 19.44 12.40 6.69
C HIS A 135 18.79 13.13 7.85
N PHE A 136 17.81 12.49 8.48
CA PHE A 136 17.15 12.96 9.70
C PHE A 136 17.18 11.85 10.74
N VAL A 137 17.42 12.21 12.00
CA VAL A 137 17.35 11.29 13.13
C VAL A 137 16.32 11.81 14.12
N ILE A 138 15.34 10.98 14.47
CA ILE A 138 14.32 11.34 15.45
C ILE A 138 14.14 10.25 16.50
N GLU A 139 13.74 10.66 17.69
CA GLU A 139 13.26 9.75 18.73
C GLU A 139 11.75 9.88 18.85
N GLN A 140 11.07 8.75 18.71
CA GLN A 140 9.63 8.63 18.83
C GLN A 140 9.28 8.08 20.22
N HIS A 141 8.55 8.87 20.99
CA HIS A 141 8.06 8.54 22.33
C HIS A 141 6.65 7.93 22.29
N PRO A 142 6.15 7.36 23.40
CA PRO A 142 4.78 6.86 23.48
C PRO A 142 3.74 7.93 23.17
N GLY A 143 2.69 7.56 22.45
CA GLY A 143 1.61 8.46 22.02
C GLY A 143 1.89 9.27 20.75
N GLN A 144 3.11 9.20 20.20
CA GLN A 144 3.47 9.86 18.95
C GLN A 144 3.23 8.99 17.74
N ILE A 145 2.82 9.60 16.63
CA ILE A 145 2.69 8.96 15.32
C ILE A 145 3.75 9.54 14.39
N VAL A 146 4.54 8.67 13.78
CA VAL A 146 5.48 9.02 12.71
C VAL A 146 4.82 8.70 11.37
N PHE A 147 4.83 9.66 10.45
CA PHE A 147 4.45 9.46 9.06
C PHE A 147 5.72 9.29 8.21
N VAL A 148 5.77 8.23 7.41
CA VAL A 148 6.83 7.90 6.48
C VAL A 148 6.35 8.20 5.06
N PRO A 149 6.92 9.21 4.38
CA PRO A 149 6.55 9.50 3.01
C PRO A 149 7.05 8.41 2.05
N SER A 150 6.39 8.31 0.90
CA SER A 150 6.70 7.30 -0.12
C SER A 150 8.15 7.38 -0.61
N GLY A 151 8.79 6.21 -0.70
CA GLY A 151 10.18 6.06 -1.18
C GLY A 151 11.26 6.47 -0.17
N TRP A 152 10.90 6.93 1.03
CA TRP A 152 11.88 7.31 2.04
C TRP A 152 12.50 6.07 2.67
N TYR A 153 13.81 5.93 2.49
CA TYR A 153 14.56 4.88 3.16
C TYR A 153 14.67 5.21 4.66
N HIS A 154 14.42 4.21 5.49
CA HIS A 154 14.47 4.39 6.93
C HIS A 154 14.90 3.13 7.68
N GLU A 155 15.55 3.35 8.82
CA GLU A 155 15.95 2.33 9.79
C GLU A 155 15.33 2.65 11.15
N VAL A 156 14.91 1.62 11.90
CA VAL A 156 14.23 1.80 13.20
C VAL A 156 14.86 0.92 14.26
N LEU A 157 15.26 1.52 15.38
CA LEU A 157 15.79 0.82 16.56
C LEU A 157 14.87 1.01 17.76
N ASN A 158 14.52 -0.07 18.45
CA ASN A 158 13.84 0.00 19.74
C ASN A 158 14.86 0.30 20.85
N LEU A 159 14.85 1.52 21.40
CA LEU A 159 15.76 1.96 22.48
C LEU A 159 15.36 1.40 23.86
N THR A 160 14.09 1.02 23.99
CA THR A 160 13.50 0.28 25.10
C THR A 160 12.66 -0.87 24.54
N ASP A 161 11.96 -1.61 25.38
CA ASP A 161 10.90 -2.49 24.89
C ASP A 161 9.81 -1.65 24.24
N CYS A 162 9.35 -2.07 23.06
CA CYS A 162 8.42 -1.28 22.25
C CYS A 162 7.22 -2.08 21.79
N VAL A 163 6.08 -1.39 21.74
CA VAL A 163 4.86 -1.82 21.06
C VAL A 163 4.43 -0.70 20.12
N SER A 164 4.26 -0.99 18.84
CA SER A 164 3.72 -0.03 17.86
C SER A 164 2.69 -0.66 16.95
N ILE A 165 1.79 0.19 16.46
CA ILE A 165 0.84 -0.13 15.40
C ILE A 165 1.33 0.55 14.13
N ASN A 166 1.43 -0.20 13.04
CA ASN A 166 2.02 0.23 11.79
C ASN A 166 1.08 -0.06 10.64
N HIS A 167 0.85 0.89 9.75
CA HIS A 167 0.10 0.67 8.52
C HIS A 167 0.90 1.13 7.32
N ASN A 168 0.81 0.37 6.23
CA ASN A 168 1.15 0.85 4.90
C ASN A 168 -0.12 1.15 4.12
N TRP A 169 -0.10 2.22 3.34
CA TRP A 169 -1.19 2.55 2.41
C TRP A 169 -0.73 3.44 1.27
N PHE A 170 -1.55 3.54 0.23
CA PHE A 170 -1.41 4.56 -0.79
C PHE A 170 -2.80 5.09 -1.16
N ASN A 171 -2.81 6.24 -1.81
CA ASN A 171 -4.02 6.88 -2.30
C ASN A 171 -3.71 7.80 -3.49
N ALA A 172 -4.64 8.70 -3.81
CA ALA A 172 -4.52 9.63 -4.93
C ALA A 172 -3.25 10.49 -4.92
N THR A 173 -2.65 10.73 -3.75
CA THR A 173 -1.47 11.61 -3.63
C THR A 173 -0.16 10.94 -4.06
N ASN A 174 -0.07 9.61 -4.02
CA ASN A 174 1.14 8.86 -4.40
C ASN A 174 0.91 7.70 -5.37
N VAL A 175 -0.31 7.48 -5.85
CA VAL A 175 -0.62 6.38 -6.78
C VAL A 175 0.28 6.37 -8.04
N ASP A 176 0.74 7.54 -8.49
CA ASP A 176 1.69 7.64 -9.61
C ASP A 176 3.03 6.99 -9.28
N TRP A 177 3.55 7.23 -8.08
CA TRP A 177 4.81 6.63 -7.63
C TRP A 177 4.68 5.12 -7.43
N ILE A 178 3.50 4.63 -7.04
CA ILE A 178 3.21 3.19 -7.01
C ILE A 178 3.30 2.62 -8.43
N TRP A 179 2.69 3.29 -9.40
CA TRP A 179 2.68 2.84 -10.79
C TRP A 179 4.08 2.87 -11.42
N GLU A 180 4.85 3.95 -11.20
CA GLU A 180 6.25 4.06 -11.63
C GLU A 180 7.10 2.94 -11.02
N HIS A 181 6.96 2.69 -9.72
CA HIS A 181 7.67 1.61 -9.04
C HIS A 181 7.35 0.24 -9.65
N LEU A 182 6.07 -0.07 -9.90
CA LEU A 182 5.68 -1.36 -10.49
C LEU A 182 6.24 -1.55 -11.90
N GLN A 183 6.29 -0.49 -12.71
CA GLN A 183 6.91 -0.54 -14.04
C GLN A 183 8.41 -0.82 -13.95
N ASP A 184 9.11 -0.13 -13.04
CA ASP A 184 10.54 -0.36 -12.82
C ASP A 184 10.83 -1.78 -12.33
N GLN A 185 10.03 -2.29 -11.38
CA GLN A 185 10.18 -3.66 -10.89
C GLN A 185 9.89 -4.68 -12.00
N LEU A 186 8.86 -4.46 -12.83
CA LEU A 186 8.56 -5.35 -13.96
C LEU A 186 9.73 -5.38 -14.94
N ARG A 187 10.31 -4.21 -15.25
CA ARG A 187 11.48 -4.12 -16.13
C ARG A 187 12.66 -4.92 -15.59
N LEU A 188 12.96 -4.83 -14.29
CA LEU A 188 14.02 -5.62 -13.66
C LEU A 188 13.74 -7.14 -13.72
N VAL A 189 12.48 -7.54 -13.52
CA VAL A 189 12.06 -8.96 -13.68
C VAL A 189 12.27 -9.42 -15.14
N GLN A 190 11.87 -8.60 -16.11
CA GLN A 190 12.02 -8.90 -17.54
C GLN A 190 13.48 -8.91 -18.00
N GLU A 191 14.33 -8.06 -17.43
CA GLU A 191 15.78 -8.05 -17.68
C GLU A 191 16.44 -9.30 -17.10
N SER A 192 16.11 -9.65 -15.85
CA SER A 192 16.70 -10.81 -15.15
C SER A 192 16.26 -12.16 -15.72
N THR A 193 15.16 -12.21 -16.47
CA THR A 193 14.61 -13.42 -17.11
C THR A 193 14.67 -13.38 -18.64
N SER A 194 15.49 -12.46 -19.19
CA SER A 194 15.57 -12.20 -20.63
C SER A 194 16.11 -13.38 -21.45
N ASP A 195 16.89 -14.26 -20.83
CA ASP A 195 17.43 -15.49 -21.41
C ASP A 195 16.35 -16.51 -21.80
N VAL A 196 15.19 -16.48 -21.13
CA VAL A 196 14.04 -17.36 -21.39
C VAL A 196 12.84 -16.65 -22.02
N ARG A 197 13.02 -15.42 -22.54
CA ARG A 197 11.95 -14.55 -23.07
C ARG A 197 11.04 -15.19 -24.11
N ASN A 198 11.57 -16.11 -24.93
CA ASN A 198 10.80 -16.77 -26.00
C ASN A 198 9.92 -17.93 -25.50
N THR A 199 9.92 -18.20 -24.20
CA THR A 199 9.07 -19.24 -23.60
C THR A 199 7.60 -18.80 -23.65
N PRO A 200 6.65 -19.63 -24.11
CA PRO A 200 5.23 -19.32 -24.05
C PRO A 200 4.80 -18.99 -22.60
N GLY A 201 4.05 -17.91 -22.43
CA GLY A 201 3.59 -17.46 -21.10
C GLY A 201 4.62 -16.65 -20.30
N TRP A 202 5.72 -16.20 -20.92
CA TRP A 202 6.78 -15.48 -20.21
C TRP A 202 6.30 -14.17 -19.56
N HIS A 203 5.41 -13.41 -20.21
CA HIS A 203 4.88 -12.17 -19.63
C HIS A 203 4.01 -12.45 -18.39
N GLU A 204 3.21 -13.51 -18.41
CA GLU A 204 2.42 -13.98 -17.27
C GLU A 204 3.33 -14.40 -16.11
N GLN A 205 4.43 -15.11 -16.40
CA GLN A 205 5.42 -15.46 -15.39
C GLN A 205 6.14 -14.23 -14.84
N CYS A 206 6.42 -13.22 -15.66
CA CYS A 206 6.95 -11.95 -15.19
C CYS A 206 6.00 -11.27 -14.20
N GLN A 207 4.68 -11.36 -14.40
CA GLN A 207 3.70 -10.84 -13.44
C GLN A 207 3.67 -11.63 -12.12
N ILE A 208 3.95 -12.94 -12.15
CA ILE A 208 4.10 -13.77 -10.93
C ILE A 208 5.37 -13.37 -10.18
N CYS A 209 6.49 -13.22 -10.87
CA CYS A 209 7.75 -12.76 -10.28
C CYS A 209 7.64 -11.33 -9.73
N LEU A 210 6.98 -10.42 -10.48
CA LEU A 210 6.68 -9.06 -10.01
C LEU A 210 5.86 -9.10 -8.72
N ARG A 211 4.80 -9.93 -8.67
CA ARG A 211 3.99 -10.08 -7.46
C ARG A 211 4.84 -10.56 -6.27
N ALA A 212 5.74 -11.52 -6.48
CA ALA A 212 6.60 -12.05 -5.43
C ALA A 212 7.65 -11.03 -4.94
N LEU A 213 8.16 -10.19 -5.84
CA LEU A 213 9.21 -9.22 -5.54
C LEU A 213 8.65 -7.90 -4.98
N ALA A 214 7.66 -7.33 -5.65
CA ALA A 214 7.10 -6.03 -5.32
C ALA A 214 5.89 -6.12 -4.38
N GLY A 215 5.23 -7.29 -4.31
CA GLY A 215 4.02 -7.57 -3.51
C GLY A 215 2.70 -7.43 -4.28
N LEU A 216 2.72 -6.84 -5.47
CA LEU A 216 1.56 -6.48 -6.28
C LEU A 216 1.98 -6.56 -7.76
N ASN A 217 1.08 -7.00 -8.62
CA ASN A 217 1.30 -7.05 -10.06
C ASN A 217 0.32 -6.14 -10.81
N PHE A 218 0.47 -6.04 -12.14
CA PHE A 218 -0.39 -5.16 -12.95
C PHE A 218 -1.88 -5.56 -12.87
N PRO A 219 -2.27 -6.85 -12.95
CA PRO A 219 -3.65 -7.25 -12.74
C PRO A 219 -4.22 -6.74 -11.41
N GLU A 220 -3.54 -7.02 -10.29
CA GLU A 220 -4.02 -6.62 -8.96
C GLU A 220 -4.08 -5.10 -8.81
N PHE A 221 -3.07 -4.37 -9.30
CA PHE A 221 -3.06 -2.91 -9.27
C PHE A 221 -4.21 -2.31 -10.08
N LEU A 222 -4.48 -2.85 -11.28
CA LEU A 222 -5.60 -2.41 -12.09
C LEU A 222 -6.95 -2.71 -11.40
N THR A 223 -7.10 -3.86 -10.74
CA THR A 223 -8.29 -4.18 -9.93
C THR A 223 -8.50 -3.18 -8.78
N ILE A 224 -7.43 -2.73 -8.12
CA ILE A 224 -7.50 -1.66 -7.10
C ILE A 224 -8.09 -0.39 -7.73
N LEU A 225 -7.57 0.04 -8.88
CA LEU A 225 -8.04 1.23 -9.57
C LEU A 225 -9.52 1.10 -9.97
N LYS A 226 -9.94 -0.04 -10.54
CA LYS A 226 -11.35 -0.33 -10.87
C LYS A 226 -12.25 -0.17 -9.64
N TYR A 227 -11.85 -0.76 -8.51
CA TYR A 227 -12.60 -0.66 -7.25
C TYR A 227 -12.70 0.78 -6.73
N ILE A 228 -11.60 1.54 -6.75
CA ILE A 228 -11.59 2.93 -6.29
C ILE A 228 -12.47 3.79 -7.18
N ILE A 229 -12.37 3.69 -8.51
CA ILE A 229 -13.22 4.43 -9.45
C ILE A 229 -14.70 4.15 -9.17
N LEU A 230 -15.05 2.88 -9.01
CA LEU A 230 -16.43 2.46 -8.81
C LEU A 230 -17.00 2.90 -7.44
N THR A 231 -16.21 2.83 -6.38
CA THR A 231 -16.65 3.20 -5.02
C THR A 231 -16.49 4.68 -4.70
N ARG A 232 -15.79 5.43 -5.55
CA ARG A 232 -15.63 6.89 -5.48
C ARG A 232 -16.38 7.63 -6.57
N TRP A 233 -17.23 6.93 -7.33
CA TRP A 233 -18.05 7.52 -8.38
C TRP A 233 -18.82 8.76 -7.88
N PRO A 234 -18.77 9.91 -8.59
CA PRO A 234 -19.37 11.18 -8.12
C PRO A 234 -20.87 11.06 -7.78
N ASN A 235 -21.61 10.27 -8.55
CA ASN A 235 -23.00 9.94 -8.27
C ASN A 235 -23.13 8.99 -7.06
N LYS A 236 -23.73 9.49 -5.96
CA LYS A 236 -23.93 8.73 -4.71
C LYS A 236 -24.82 7.49 -4.87
N ASN A 237 -25.77 7.48 -5.81
CA ASN A 237 -26.59 6.31 -6.10
C ASN A 237 -25.77 5.22 -6.78
N THR A 238 -24.90 5.60 -7.72
CA THR A 238 -23.94 4.68 -8.36
C THR A 238 -23.00 4.08 -7.32
N THR A 239 -22.38 4.92 -6.47
CA THR A 239 -21.51 4.45 -5.38
C THR A 239 -22.23 3.47 -4.45
N SER A 240 -23.45 3.80 -4.02
CA SER A 240 -24.22 2.95 -3.08
C SER A 240 -24.64 1.64 -3.72
N SER A 241 -25.03 1.66 -5.00
CA SER A 241 -25.35 0.48 -5.78
C SER A 241 -24.12 -0.41 -5.96
N ALA A 242 -22.96 0.18 -6.27
CA ALA A 242 -21.69 -0.52 -6.40
C ALA A 242 -21.27 -1.22 -5.12
N ARG A 243 -21.28 -0.52 -3.98
CA ARG A 243 -20.91 -1.13 -2.68
C ARG A 243 -21.80 -2.31 -2.33
N LYS A 244 -23.12 -2.17 -2.47
CA LYS A 244 -24.07 -3.28 -2.24
C LYS A 244 -23.81 -4.46 -3.16
N ALA A 245 -23.49 -4.19 -4.44
CA ALA A 245 -23.17 -5.24 -5.39
C ALA A 245 -21.87 -5.97 -5.01
N ILE A 246 -20.80 -5.24 -4.67
CA ILE A 246 -19.53 -5.80 -4.22
C ILE A 246 -19.72 -6.62 -2.94
N GLU A 247 -20.43 -6.09 -1.94
CA GLU A 247 -20.76 -6.83 -0.70
C GLU A 247 -21.55 -8.11 -0.98
N SER A 248 -22.49 -8.08 -1.94
CA SER A 248 -23.23 -9.26 -2.35
C SER A 248 -22.36 -10.26 -3.11
N MET A 249 -21.42 -9.81 -3.93
CA MET A 249 -20.46 -10.66 -4.62
C MET A 249 -19.58 -11.39 -3.62
N LEU A 250 -18.97 -10.66 -2.68
CA LEU A 250 -18.11 -11.20 -1.62
C LEU A 250 -18.80 -12.21 -0.69
N LYS A 251 -20.13 -12.32 -0.72
CA LYS A 251 -20.90 -13.31 0.04
C LYS A 251 -21.26 -14.56 -0.77
N ASN A 252 -21.37 -14.44 -2.10
CA ASN A 252 -22.05 -15.43 -2.94
C ASN A 252 -21.18 -15.99 -4.09
N SER A 253 -19.98 -15.44 -4.34
CA SER A 253 -19.17 -15.80 -5.52
C SER A 253 -18.07 -16.82 -5.23
N ASP A 254 -17.51 -17.38 -6.30
CA ASP A 254 -16.13 -17.86 -6.30
C ASP A 254 -15.24 -16.77 -5.70
N ASN A 255 -14.43 -17.16 -4.72
CA ASN A 255 -13.56 -16.26 -3.97
C ASN A 255 -12.26 -15.96 -4.72
N SER A 256 -12.08 -16.50 -5.93
CA SER A 256 -10.91 -16.26 -6.76
C SER A 256 -10.76 -14.80 -7.17
N PHE A 257 -9.49 -14.37 -7.30
CA PHE A 257 -9.15 -13.05 -7.83
C PHE A 257 -9.77 -12.79 -9.21
N ALA A 258 -9.77 -13.80 -10.10
CA ALA A 258 -10.33 -13.67 -11.45
C ALA A 258 -11.83 -13.34 -11.44
N ALA A 259 -12.60 -13.99 -10.56
CA ALA A 259 -14.03 -13.71 -10.41
C ALA A 259 -14.29 -12.29 -9.87
N LEU A 260 -13.46 -11.83 -8.91
CA LEU A 260 -13.54 -10.46 -8.41
C LEU A 260 -13.26 -9.44 -9.52
N ASP A 261 -12.18 -9.63 -10.28
CA ASP A 261 -11.77 -8.71 -11.34
C ASP A 261 -12.81 -8.64 -12.47
N GLU A 262 -13.32 -9.79 -12.94
CA GLU A 262 -14.35 -9.84 -13.98
C GLU A 262 -15.65 -9.14 -13.56
N ALA A 263 -16.04 -9.31 -12.30
CA ALA A 263 -17.24 -8.67 -11.80
C ALA A 263 -17.06 -7.16 -11.59
N LEU A 264 -15.86 -6.70 -11.19
CA LEU A 264 -15.52 -5.27 -11.17
C LEU A 264 -15.53 -4.67 -12.59
N ASP A 265 -15.01 -5.39 -13.59
CA ASP A 265 -15.07 -5.00 -15.00
C ASP A 265 -16.50 -4.76 -15.48
N ALA A 266 -17.38 -5.73 -15.24
CA ALA A 266 -18.78 -5.65 -15.64
C ALA A 266 -19.51 -4.49 -14.95
N LYS A 267 -19.26 -4.26 -13.65
CA LYS A 267 -19.90 -3.19 -12.88
C LYS A 267 -19.40 -1.81 -13.29
N LEU A 268 -18.09 -1.68 -13.52
CA LEU A 268 -17.51 -0.42 -13.96
C LEU A 268 -18.00 -0.06 -15.36
N SER A 269 -18.02 -1.03 -16.29
CA SER A 269 -18.58 -0.83 -17.64
C SER A 269 -20.03 -0.33 -17.57
N GLY A 270 -20.88 -0.99 -16.79
CA GLY A 270 -22.28 -0.57 -16.62
C GLY A 270 -22.47 0.75 -15.86
N ALA A 271 -21.49 1.19 -15.05
CA ALA A 271 -21.50 2.52 -14.45
C ALA A 271 -21.15 3.60 -15.49
N ILE A 272 -20.15 3.33 -16.33
CA ILE A 272 -19.75 4.21 -17.43
C ILE A 272 -20.87 4.35 -18.45
N ASP A 273 -21.56 3.27 -18.83
CA ASP A 273 -22.70 3.32 -19.77
C ASP A 273 -23.82 4.25 -19.29
N LYS A 274 -24.07 4.30 -17.97
CA LYS A 274 -25.11 5.14 -17.38
C LYS A 274 -24.70 6.60 -17.25
N ASP A 275 -23.41 6.86 -17.10
CA ASP A 275 -22.86 8.18 -16.81
C ASP A 275 -21.47 8.36 -17.45
N PRO A 276 -21.40 8.41 -18.79
CA PRO A 276 -20.12 8.48 -19.49
C PRO A 276 -19.44 9.85 -19.34
N LEU A 277 -20.17 10.86 -18.85
CA LEU A 277 -19.64 12.20 -18.59
C LEU A 277 -18.76 12.23 -17.34
N ALA A 278 -19.06 11.42 -16.32
CA ALA A 278 -18.21 11.35 -15.12
C ALA A 278 -16.78 10.89 -15.45
N LEU A 279 -16.63 9.86 -16.29
CA LEU A 279 -15.32 9.36 -16.70
C LEU A 279 -14.58 10.39 -17.57
N ARG A 280 -15.27 11.00 -18.55
CA ARG A 280 -14.71 12.06 -19.41
C ARG A 280 -14.24 13.27 -18.61
N SER A 281 -15.09 13.78 -17.72
CA SER A 281 -14.76 14.92 -16.86
C SER A 281 -13.54 14.64 -15.97
N ALA A 282 -13.42 13.43 -15.41
CA ALA A 282 -12.23 13.06 -14.64
C ALA A 282 -10.95 13.01 -15.49
N GLY A 283 -11.07 12.62 -16.76
CA GLY A 283 -9.96 12.64 -17.72
C GLY A 283 -9.51 14.08 -18.07
N GLU A 284 -10.46 14.98 -18.29
CA GLU A 284 -10.23 16.37 -18.73
C GLU A 284 -9.91 17.34 -17.59
N HIS A 285 -10.43 17.09 -16.39
CA HIS A 285 -10.44 18.04 -15.28
C HIS A 285 -9.96 17.43 -13.96
N GLN A 286 -8.73 16.92 -13.97
CA GLN A 286 -8.13 16.16 -12.86
C GLN A 286 -8.01 16.93 -11.53
N ASP A 287 -8.11 18.26 -11.56
CA ASP A 287 -7.96 19.15 -10.42
C ASP A 287 -9.28 19.66 -9.83
N GLN A 288 -10.45 19.23 -10.35
CA GLN A 288 -11.77 19.66 -9.86
C GLN A 288 -11.98 19.45 -8.36
N TRP A 289 -11.35 18.43 -7.78
CA TRP A 289 -11.39 18.17 -6.35
C TRP A 289 -10.89 19.35 -5.50
N LYS A 290 -10.00 20.20 -6.03
CA LYS A 290 -9.49 21.41 -5.35
C LYS A 290 -10.60 22.44 -5.13
N GLU A 291 -11.57 22.52 -6.04
CA GLU A 291 -12.73 23.39 -5.90
C GLU A 291 -13.67 22.89 -4.81
N VAL A 292 -13.93 21.57 -4.78
CA VAL A 292 -14.69 20.91 -3.71
C VAL A 292 -14.02 21.11 -2.36
N MET A 293 -12.69 21.00 -2.30
CA MET A 293 -11.91 21.24 -1.08
C MET A 293 -12.07 22.69 -0.59
N ARG A 294 -11.92 23.70 -1.47
CA ARG A 294 -12.07 25.12 -1.11
C ARG A 294 -13.49 25.46 -0.66
N ALA A 295 -14.50 24.79 -1.21
CA ALA A 295 -15.90 24.98 -0.84
C ALA A 295 -16.29 24.31 0.50
N GLN A 296 -15.42 23.46 1.05
CA GLN A 296 -15.62 22.80 2.34
C GLN A 296 -14.68 23.42 3.38
N PRO A 297 -15.15 24.35 4.24
CA PRO A 297 -14.33 24.87 5.32
C PRO A 297 -13.88 23.71 6.21
N THR A 298 -12.60 23.76 6.60
CA THR A 298 -11.84 22.76 7.35
C THR A 298 -12.67 21.92 8.31
N VAL A 299 -12.58 20.60 8.14
CA VAL A 299 -13.32 19.60 8.92
C VAL A 299 -12.94 19.71 10.40
N THR A 300 -13.88 20.19 11.21
CA THR A 300 -13.97 19.87 12.64
C THR A 300 -15.10 18.86 12.80
N SER A 301 -14.84 17.56 12.65
CA SER A 301 -15.78 16.57 13.17
C SER A 301 -15.10 15.23 13.40
N GLU A 302 -15.43 14.61 14.54
CA GLU A 302 -15.11 13.23 14.92
C GLU A 302 -15.81 12.18 14.01
N SER A 303 -16.12 12.54 12.77
CA SER A 303 -16.78 11.71 11.77
C SER A 303 -15.79 10.73 11.15
N SER A 304 -16.09 9.44 11.24
CA SER A 304 -15.33 8.37 10.58
C SER A 304 -15.50 8.28 9.06
N LYS A 305 -16.09 9.31 8.41
CA LYS A 305 -16.39 9.29 6.96
C LYS A 305 -15.39 10.13 6.20
N THR A 306 -14.76 9.53 5.19
CA THR A 306 -13.87 10.20 4.24
C THR A 306 -14.56 11.42 3.59
N PRO A 307 -13.97 12.63 3.70
CA PRO A 307 -14.46 13.86 3.07
C PRO A 307 -14.76 13.73 1.57
N GLU A 308 -15.74 14.49 1.08
CA GLU A 308 -16.14 14.45 -0.33
C GLU A 308 -15.00 14.91 -1.26
N TRP A 309 -14.20 15.90 -0.86
CA TRP A 309 -13.06 16.35 -1.66
C TRP A 309 -11.99 15.26 -1.81
N ILE A 310 -11.75 14.45 -0.76
CA ILE A 310 -10.82 13.31 -0.83
C ILE A 310 -11.38 12.27 -1.79
N ARG A 311 -12.69 11.97 -1.72
CA ARG A 311 -13.34 11.02 -2.63
C ARG A 311 -13.26 11.49 -4.09
N SER A 312 -13.43 12.80 -4.33
CA SER A 312 -13.29 13.41 -5.66
C SER A 312 -11.85 13.34 -6.18
N HIS A 313 -10.87 13.58 -5.31
CA HIS A 313 -9.45 13.40 -5.64
C HIS A 313 -9.13 11.94 -5.95
N ASP A 314 -9.65 11.01 -5.14
CA ASP A 314 -9.50 9.57 -5.35
C ASP A 314 -10.03 9.11 -6.70
N PHE A 315 -11.26 9.52 -7.03
CA PHE A 315 -11.88 9.21 -8.32
C PHE A 315 -11.03 9.70 -9.50
N SER A 316 -10.65 10.99 -9.48
CA SER A 316 -9.95 11.62 -10.60
C SER A 316 -8.56 11.02 -10.81
N SER A 317 -7.81 10.80 -9.72
CA SER A 317 -6.48 10.18 -9.79
C SER A 317 -6.54 8.71 -10.20
N ALA A 318 -7.53 7.94 -9.72
CA ALA A 318 -7.68 6.54 -10.11
C ALA A 318 -8.05 6.40 -11.60
N VAL A 319 -8.94 7.25 -12.14
CA VAL A 319 -9.28 7.28 -13.58
C VAL A 319 -8.03 7.58 -14.42
N ARG A 320 -7.27 8.60 -14.03
CA ARG A 320 -6.04 9.01 -14.72
C ARG A 320 -5.00 7.89 -14.75
N VAL A 321 -4.72 7.26 -13.62
CA VAL A 321 -3.73 6.18 -13.56
C VAL A 321 -4.24 4.92 -14.26
N ALA A 322 -5.53 4.58 -14.15
CA ALA A 322 -6.11 3.44 -14.88
C ALA A 322 -5.93 3.60 -16.39
N ARG A 323 -6.10 4.83 -16.91
CA ARG A 323 -5.82 5.14 -18.32
C ARG A 323 -4.35 4.89 -18.70
N GLN A 324 -3.40 5.25 -17.83
CA GLN A 324 -1.98 4.98 -18.08
C GLN A 324 -1.67 3.48 -18.06
N VAL A 325 -2.18 2.76 -17.05
CA VAL A 325 -2.00 1.31 -16.91
C VAL A 325 -2.56 0.57 -18.13
N LEU A 326 -3.75 0.94 -18.59
CA LEU A 326 -4.41 0.31 -19.74
C LEU A 326 -3.73 0.59 -21.08
N LYS A 327 -2.96 1.68 -21.18
CA LYS A 327 -2.14 2.01 -22.36
C LYS A 327 -0.76 1.36 -22.32
N HIS A 328 -0.38 0.73 -21.21
CA HIS A 328 0.93 0.11 -21.09
C HIS A 328 1.03 -1.14 -21.99
N PRO A 329 2.13 -1.35 -22.75
CA PRO A 329 2.25 -2.47 -23.69
C PRO A 329 2.01 -3.86 -23.07
N ASP A 330 2.58 -4.13 -21.88
CA ASP A 330 2.34 -5.40 -21.19
C ASP A 330 0.87 -5.60 -20.79
N THR A 331 0.15 -4.53 -20.42
CA THR A 331 -1.27 -4.61 -20.11
C THR A 331 -2.10 -4.94 -21.35
N GLU A 332 -1.74 -4.38 -22.51
CA GLU A 332 -2.39 -4.69 -23.77
C GLU A 332 -2.12 -6.11 -24.23
N LEU A 333 -0.87 -6.55 -24.14
CA LEU A 333 -0.43 -7.89 -24.53
C LEU A 333 -1.13 -8.97 -23.68
N LEU A 334 -1.22 -8.74 -22.37
CA LEU A 334 -1.86 -9.64 -21.42
C LEU A 334 -3.39 -9.51 -21.40
N GLN A 335 -3.97 -8.55 -22.12
CA GLN A 335 -5.41 -8.30 -22.19
C GLN A 335 -6.07 -8.14 -20.81
N LEU A 336 -5.45 -7.38 -19.90
CA LEU A 336 -5.90 -7.26 -18.49
C LEU A 336 -7.22 -6.50 -18.29
N ALA A 337 -7.80 -5.95 -19.35
CA ALA A 337 -9.16 -5.41 -19.35
C ALA A 337 -9.90 -5.84 -20.60
N LYS A 338 -11.13 -6.32 -20.40
CA LYS A 338 -12.00 -6.75 -21.51
C LYS A 338 -12.70 -5.54 -22.13
N ARG A 339 -13.18 -5.69 -23.37
CA ARG A 339 -14.14 -4.74 -23.94
C ARG A 339 -15.50 -4.86 -23.24
N PRO A 340 -16.25 -3.75 -23.04
CA PRO A 340 -15.99 -2.40 -23.56
C PRO A 340 -15.07 -1.54 -22.68
N LEU A 341 -14.67 -2.02 -21.49
CA LEU A 341 -13.92 -1.22 -20.52
C LEU A 341 -12.63 -0.63 -21.09
N LYS A 342 -11.86 -1.45 -21.83
CA LYS A 342 -10.65 -0.98 -22.51
C LYS A 342 -10.93 0.25 -23.39
N ASP A 343 -11.99 0.19 -24.18
CA ASP A 343 -12.31 1.22 -25.18
C ASP A 343 -12.64 2.56 -24.47
N TYR A 344 -13.42 2.52 -23.38
CA TYR A 344 -13.74 3.72 -22.60
C TYR A 344 -12.50 4.49 -22.11
N PHE A 345 -11.47 3.81 -21.62
CA PHE A 345 -10.26 4.47 -21.13
C PHE A 345 -9.32 4.93 -22.25
N THR A 346 -9.42 4.31 -23.44
CA THR A 346 -8.64 4.76 -24.60
C THR A 346 -9.22 5.99 -25.29
N GLU A 347 -10.55 6.21 -25.18
CA GLU A 347 -11.29 7.28 -25.85
C GLU A 347 -11.36 8.61 -25.08
N ILE A 348 -11.24 8.57 -23.76
CA ILE A 348 -11.08 9.76 -22.89
C ILE A 348 -9.66 10.29 -22.94
#